data_AF-A0A921N0I1-F1
#
_entry.id   AF-A0A921N0I1-F1
#
_cell.length_a   1.000
_cell.length_b   1.000
_cell.length_c   1.000
_cell.angle_alpha   90.00
_cell.angle_beta   90.00
_cell.angle_gamma   90.00
#
_symmetry.space_group_name_H-M   'P 1'
#
loop_
_entity.id
_entity.type
_entity.pdbx_description
1 polymer ?
#
loop_
_entity_poly.entity_id
_entity_poly.type
_entity_poly.pdbx_seq_one_letter_code
_entity_poly.pdbx_strand_id
1 'polypeptide(L)'
;MNNTVEIKLKGQKYNGRLDMRCLANVQLELKKQGIEMNMQDIFNSIGKQDLNIVLEIAIQSILRCHKQVKRASIEDKMDFSEMENVFSFITKLAETSMPKNEGKQVEE
;
A
#
# COMPACT_ATOMS: atom_id res chain seq x y z
N MET A 1 9.91 14.91 -7.01
CA MET A 1 9.37 13.75 -7.76
C MET A 1 8.04 13.36 -7.13
N ASN A 2 6.96 13.25 -7.91
CA ASN A 2 5.69 12.71 -7.41
C ASN A 2 5.83 11.19 -7.36
N ASN A 3 6.22 10.65 -6.20
CA ASN A 3 6.33 9.20 -5.98
C ASN A 3 4.92 8.60 -5.88
N THR A 4 4.26 8.47 -7.03
CA THR A 4 2.93 7.88 -7.17
C THR A 4 2.97 6.77 -8.20
N VAL A 5 2.22 5.70 -7.94
CA VAL A 5 2.09 4.55 -8.83
C VAL A 5 0.64 4.46 -9.31
N GLU A 6 0.42 4.14 -10.58
CA GLU A 6 -0.93 3.90 -11.14
C GLU A 6 -1.35 2.44 -10.91
N ILE A 7 -2.61 2.23 -10.55
CA ILE A 7 -3.31 0.95 -10.58
C ILE A 7 -4.63 1.12 -11.35
N LYS A 8 -5.02 0.12 -12.12
CA LYS A 8 -6.30 0.07 -12.82
C LYS A 8 -7.15 -1.06 -12.25
N LEU A 9 -8.18 -0.71 -11.47
CA LEU A 9 -9.10 -1.67 -10.86
C LEU A 9 -10.41 -1.66 -11.63
N LYS A 10 -10.84 -2.81 -12.19
CA LYS A 10 -12.11 -2.93 -12.93
C LYS A 10 -12.34 -1.83 -13.97
N GLY A 11 -11.31 -1.47 -14.72
CA GLY A 11 -11.39 -0.42 -15.73
C GLY A 11 -11.08 1.00 -15.24
N GLN A 12 -11.21 1.26 -13.94
CA GLN A 12 -11.00 2.59 -13.36
C GLN A 12 -9.55 2.76 -12.91
N LYS A 13 -8.95 3.89 -13.30
CA LYS A 13 -7.56 4.24 -12.94
C LYS A 13 -7.51 5.00 -11.62
N TYR A 14 -6.53 4.64 -10.81
CA TYR A 14 -6.17 5.33 -9.57
C TYR A 14 -4.66 5.52 -9.51
N ASN A 15 -4.25 6.62 -8.91
CA ASN A 15 -2.89 6.81 -8.43
C ASN A 15 -2.83 6.53 -6.93
N GLY A 16 -1.80 5.84 -6.46
CA GLY A 16 -1.52 5.68 -5.04
C GLY A 16 -0.17 6.24 -4.64
N ARG A 17 0.00 6.44 -3.33
CA ARG A 17 1.24 6.90 -2.70
C ARG A 17 1.48 6.16 -1.38
N LEU A 18 2.70 5.69 -1.17
CA LEU A 18 3.14 5.08 0.08
C LEU A 18 4.05 6.05 0.84
N ASP A 19 3.45 7.00 1.57
CA ASP A 19 4.16 7.94 2.45
C ASP A 19 3.91 7.60 3.94
N MET A 20 4.63 8.25 4.86
CA MET A 20 4.44 8.05 6.30
C MET A 20 2.99 8.29 6.75
N ARG A 21 2.26 9.16 6.05
CA ARG A 21 0.84 9.42 6.33
C ARG A 21 -0.07 8.30 5.84
N CYS A 22 0.26 7.64 4.73
CA CYS A 22 -0.37 6.40 4.29
C CYS A 22 -0.24 5.33 5.38
N LEU A 23 0.99 5.10 5.84
CA LEU A 23 1.30 4.08 6.83
C LEU A 23 0.63 4.38 8.18
N ALA A 24 0.62 5.64 8.62
CA ALA A 24 -0.11 6.04 9.81
C ALA A 24 -1.62 5.78 9.69
N ASN A 25 -2.22 6.02 8.51
CA ASN A 25 -3.62 5.70 8.29
C ASN A 25 -3.90 4.19 8.31
N VAL A 26 -3.01 3.38 7.73
CA VAL A 26 -3.08 1.90 7.81
C VAL A 26 -3.05 1.46 9.27
N GLN A 27 -2.09 1.96 10.05
CA GLN A 27 -1.98 1.65 11.47
C GLN A 27 -3.25 2.04 12.25
N LEU A 28 -3.81 3.22 11.98
CA LEU A 28 -5.06 3.67 12.60
C LEU A 28 -6.24 2.78 12.24
N GLU A 29 -6.34 2.31 11.00
CA GLU A 29 -7.45 1.44 10.59
C GLU A 29 -7.34 0.05 11.21
N LEU A 30 -6.14 -0.54 11.21
CA LEU A 30 -5.88 -1.81 11.88
C LEU A 30 -6.17 -1.73 13.38
N LYS A 31 -5.81 -0.61 14.03
CA LYS A 31 -6.12 -0.39 15.45
C LYS A 31 -7.62 -0.39 15.73
N LYS A 32 -8.46 0.15 14.83
CA LYS A 32 -9.93 0.08 14.97
C LYS A 32 -10.45 -1.35 14.90
N GLN A 33 -9.73 -2.24 14.22
CA GLN A 33 -10.03 -3.67 14.14
C GLN A 33 -9.43 -4.48 15.31
N GLY A 34 -8.80 -3.81 16.28
CA GLY A 34 -8.16 -4.45 17.43
C GLY A 34 -6.76 -5.02 17.13
N ILE A 35 -6.18 -4.67 15.98
CA ILE A 35 -4.85 -5.14 15.54
C ILE A 35 -3.84 -4.02 15.81
N GLU A 36 -2.99 -4.19 16.82
CA GLU A 36 -1.90 -3.25 17.09
C GLU A 36 -0.62 -3.70 16.37
N MET A 37 -0.09 -2.81 15.53
CA MET A 37 1.14 -3.03 14.75
C MET A 37 1.99 -1.78 14.77
N ASN A 38 3.32 -1.95 14.76
CA ASN A 38 4.24 -0.86 14.50
C ASN A 38 4.52 -0.73 12.98
N MET A 39 5.24 0.31 12.58
CA MET A 39 5.55 0.56 11.16
C MET A 39 6.40 -0.55 10.53
N GLN A 40 7.30 -1.16 11.29
CA GLN A 40 8.14 -2.26 10.81
C GLN A 40 7.31 -3.51 10.55
N ASP A 41 6.32 -3.79 11.40
CA ASP A 41 5.40 -4.90 11.20
C ASP A 41 4.60 -4.71 9.91
N ILE A 42 4.11 -3.50 9.62
CA ILE A 42 3.38 -3.19 8.39
C ILE A 42 4.26 -3.48 7.15
N PHE A 43 5.54 -3.09 7.17
CA PHE A 43 6.46 -3.40 6.08
C PHE A 43 6.74 -4.90 5.94
N ASN A 44 6.95 -5.60 7.06
CA ASN A 44 7.16 -7.04 7.06
C ASN A 44 5.94 -7.79 6.50
N SER A 45 4.73 -7.29 6.74
CA SER A 45 3.49 -7.86 6.22
C SER A 45 3.35 -7.78 4.70
N ILE A 46 3.95 -6.76 4.06
CA ILE A 46 4.06 -6.70 2.59
C ILE A 46 4.86 -7.91 2.10
N GLY A 47 6.02 -8.19 2.70
CA GLY A 47 6.89 -9.31 2.32
C GLY A 47 6.26 -10.68 2.61
N LYS A 48 5.43 -10.77 3.65
CA LYS A 48 4.68 -12.00 4.02
C LYS A 48 3.38 -12.17 3.23
N GLN A 49 3.03 -11.22 2.36
CA GLN A 49 1.76 -11.22 1.60
C GLN A 49 0.52 -11.36 2.49
N ASP A 50 0.51 -10.71 3.65
CA ASP A 50 -0.68 -10.67 4.50
C ASP A 50 -1.79 -9.88 3.79
N LEU A 51 -2.79 -10.60 3.26
CA LEU A 51 -3.84 -10.04 2.42
C LEU A 51 -4.61 -8.90 3.10
N ASN A 52 -4.90 -9.01 4.40
CA ASN A 52 -5.65 -7.98 5.09
C ASN A 52 -4.87 -6.66 5.11
N ILE A 53 -3.57 -6.75 5.41
CA ILE A 53 -2.70 -5.59 5.51
C ILE A 53 -2.37 -5.04 4.12
N VAL A 54 -2.13 -5.90 3.13
CA VAL A 54 -1.85 -5.50 1.74
C VAL A 54 -3.03 -4.74 1.14
N LEU A 55 -4.25 -5.22 1.35
CA LEU A 55 -5.47 -4.53 0.91
C LEU A 55 -5.63 -3.19 1.60
N GLU A 56 -5.41 -3.13 2.92
CA GLU A 56 -5.48 -1.88 3.66
C GLU A 56 -4.44 -0.86 3.15
N ILE A 57 -3.21 -1.28 2.89
CA ILE A 57 -2.18 -0.42 2.29
C ILE A 57 -2.63 0.07 0.92
N ALA A 58 -3.21 -0.79 0.09
CA ALA A 58 -3.65 -0.42 -1.26
C ALA A 58 -4.75 0.65 -1.20
N ILE A 59 -5.76 0.44 -0.35
CA ILE A 59 -6.87 1.37 -0.14
C ILE A 59 -6.35 2.72 0.36
N GLN A 60 -5.55 2.71 1.43
CA GLN A 60 -5.03 3.95 2.01
C GLN A 60 -4.15 4.68 1.02
N SER A 61 -3.31 3.98 0.25
CA SER A 61 -2.43 4.60 -0.73
C SER A 61 -3.22 5.34 -1.82
N ILE A 62 -4.36 4.79 -2.27
CA ILE A 62 -5.26 5.45 -3.22
C ILE A 62 -5.92 6.65 -2.55
N LEU A 63 -6.44 6.50 -1.33
CA LEU A 63 -7.09 7.60 -0.59
C LEU A 63 -6.12 8.75 -0.25
N ARG A 64 -4.81 8.51 -0.19
CA ARG A 64 -3.80 9.57 -0.09
C ARG A 64 -3.84 10.53 -1.28
N CYS A 65 -4.15 10.02 -2.47
CA CYS A 65 -4.18 10.78 -3.73
C CYS A 65 -5.61 11.24 -4.11
N HIS A 66 -6.64 10.50 -3.72
CA HIS A 66 -8.03 10.70 -4.16
C HIS A 66 -8.96 10.91 -2.97
N LYS A 67 -8.82 12.04 -2.27
CA LYS A 67 -9.55 12.32 -1.01
C LYS A 67 -11.08 12.36 -1.15
N GLN A 68 -11.58 12.59 -2.36
CA GLN A 68 -13.00 12.64 -2.71
C GLN A 68 -13.60 11.26 -3.02
N VAL A 69 -12.76 10.23 -3.23
CA VAL A 69 -13.21 8.87 -3.51
C VAL A 69 -13.61 8.21 -2.20
N LYS A 70 -14.77 7.54 -2.20
CA LYS A 70 -15.24 6.78 -1.04
C LYS A 70 -14.47 5.47 -0.92
N ARG A 71 -14.05 5.10 0.29
CA ARG A 71 -13.38 3.84 0.59
C ARG A 71 -14.09 2.62 -0.01
N ALA A 72 -15.39 2.49 0.25
CA ALA A 72 -16.22 1.39 -0.26
C ALA A 72 -16.12 1.24 -1.79
N SER A 73 -16.04 2.34 -2.54
CA SER A 73 -15.95 2.28 -4.01
C SER A 73 -14.62 1.71 -4.54
N ILE A 74 -13.58 1.69 -3.71
CA ILE A 74 -12.29 1.06 -4.00
C ILE A 74 -12.38 -0.42 -3.59
N GLU A 75 -12.88 -0.70 -2.38
CA GLU A 75 -13.06 -2.05 -1.84
C GLU A 75 -13.93 -2.93 -2.74
N ASP A 76 -15.05 -2.42 -3.25
CA ASP A 76 -15.96 -3.11 -4.18
C ASP A 76 -15.27 -3.55 -5.48
N LYS A 77 -14.11 -2.96 -5.81
CA LYS A 77 -13.33 -3.28 -7.01
C LYS A 77 -12.12 -4.16 -6.71
N MET A 78 -11.76 -4.40 -5.45
CA MET A 78 -10.64 -5.25 -5.05
C MET A 78 -11.10 -6.67 -4.76
N ASP A 79 -11.69 -7.33 -5.77
CA ASP A 79 -12.05 -8.75 -5.66
C ASP A 79 -10.86 -9.67 -5.98
N PHE A 80 -11.07 -10.98 -5.86
CA PHE A 80 -10.04 -11.99 -6.09
C PHE A 80 -9.35 -11.86 -7.46
N SER A 81 -10.07 -11.42 -8.50
CA SER A 81 -9.51 -11.27 -9.85
C SER A 81 -8.52 -10.11 -9.97
N GLU A 82 -8.53 -9.17 -9.02
CA GLU A 82 -7.64 -8.01 -8.99
C GLU A 82 -6.46 -8.20 -8.02
N MET A 83 -6.38 -9.32 -7.28
CA MET A 83 -5.36 -9.52 -6.25
C MET A 83 -3.94 -9.44 -6.80
N GLU A 84 -3.66 -10.06 -7.94
CA GLU A 84 -2.34 -9.99 -8.59
C GLU A 84 -1.96 -8.54 -8.93
N ASN A 85 -2.93 -7.77 -9.43
CA ASN A 85 -2.77 -6.36 -9.77
C ASN A 85 -2.50 -5.51 -8.51
N VAL A 86 -3.23 -5.78 -7.42
CA VAL A 86 -3.01 -5.15 -6.11
C VAL A 86 -1.62 -5.46 -5.57
N PHE A 87 -1.17 -6.71 -5.61
CA PHE A 87 0.18 -7.07 -5.18
C PHE A 87 1.25 -6.38 -6.02
N SER A 88 1.12 -6.40 -7.35
CA SER A 88 2.04 -5.70 -8.26
C SER A 88 2.12 -4.20 -7.95
N PHE A 89 0.98 -3.59 -7.67
CA PHE A 89 0.88 -2.20 -7.28
C PHE A 89 1.57 -1.90 -5.94
N ILE A 90 1.37 -2.73 -4.92
CA ILE A 90 2.05 -2.56 -3.62
C ILE A 90 3.56 -2.72 -3.75
N THR A 91 4.04 -3.73 -4.50
CA THR A 91 5.47 -3.91 -4.75
C THR A 91 6.09 -2.68 -5.43
N LYS A 92 5.45 -2.15 -6.47
CA LYS A 92 5.89 -0.91 -7.14
C LYS A 92 5.84 0.30 -6.20
N LEU A 93 4.83 0.40 -5.34
CA LEU A 93 4.76 1.47 -4.34
C LEU A 93 5.91 1.39 -3.34
N ALA A 94 6.23 0.20 -2.85
CA ALA A 94 7.36 -0.06 -1.98
C ALA A 94 8.68 0.34 -2.65
N GLU A 95 8.94 -0.13 -3.87
CA GLU A 95 10.15 0.17 -4.65
C GLU A 95 10.35 1.66 -4.96
N THR A 96 9.25 2.39 -5.21
CA THR A 96 9.29 3.81 -5.55
C THR A 96 9.34 4.73 -4.34
N SER A 97 8.87 4.26 -3.18
CA SER A 97 8.72 5.10 -1.99
C SER A 97 9.78 4.84 -0.93
N MET A 98 10.39 3.66 -0.92
CA MET A 98 11.48 3.35 -0.01
C MET A 98 12.83 3.74 -0.62
N PRO A 99 13.80 4.19 0.21
CA PRO A 99 15.17 4.34 -0.26
C PRO A 99 15.64 3.00 -0.79
N LYS A 100 16.20 2.98 -2.00
CA LYS A 100 16.96 1.82 -2.44
C LYS A 100 18.09 1.65 -1.45
N ASN A 101 18.23 0.46 -0.88
CA ASN A 101 19.39 0.11 -0.10
C ASN A 101 20.55 0.07 -1.11
N GLU A 102 21.19 1.22 -1.36
CA GLU A 102 22.51 1.24 -1.96
C GLU A 102 23.37 0.50 -0.97
N GLY A 103 23.61 -0.78 -1.25
CA GLY A 103 24.32 -1.66 -0.37
C GLY A 103 25.59 -0.97 0.09
N LYS A 104 25.75 -0.84 1.42
CA LYS A 104 27.11 -0.77 1.95
C LYS A 104 27.82 -1.99 1.38
N GLN A 105 28.71 -1.76 0.41
CA GLN A 105 29.75 -2.71 0.12
C GLN A 105 30.42 -2.97 1.47
N VAL A 106 30.24 -4.18 1.97
CA VAL A 106 31.11 -4.69 3.02
C VAL A 106 32.42 -4.92 2.27
N GLU A 107 33.33 -3.95 2.35
CA GLU A 107 34.72 -4.17 1.99
C GLU A 107 35.24 -5.23 2.96
N GLU A 108 35.54 -6.42 2.43
CA GLU A 108 36.34 -7.46 3.10
C GLU A 108 37.80 -7.04 3.20
#